data_AF-A0A1V5W103-F1
#
_entry.id   AF-A0A1V5W103-F1
#
_cell.length_a   1.000
_cell.length_b   1.000
_cell.length_c   1.000
_cell.angle_alpha   90.00
_cell.angle_beta   90.00
_cell.angle_gamma   90.00
#
_symmetry.space_group_name_H-M   'P 1'
#
loop_
_entity.id
_entity.type
_entity.pdbx_description
1 polymer ?
#
loop_
_entity_poly.entity_id
_entity_poly.type
_entity_poly.pdbx_seq_one_letter_code
_entity_poly.pdbx_strand_id
1 'polypeptide(L)'
;MDSGIQENSTDTILIVKGRFKSSSANLYGLFLMIFNQFRKLETYHAIVSSYSDMYEYEPHLSWEKYEEIIVDRKWRGNYNNSMTASIMDAFTNLSNDPKATKLLYDHVYNYDYDQMDIILYDMINRIIHDKNLTMETIIEELSAQEFRQAKESRTTKKEEESPREEEQKKDQSVILQVKPIVAPIHGKPIYSLRIGDRIMLRIMPVSSRENYYIDLFNLREEKTIRPIPATVVDIKASMGKNNPTEILTEISPGVYGLFIEEEKQVKLKLYDPMTDAAINSKGKTLLPSGVSEEEESSSMKNILILGGLFILILFLFILLILISW
;
A
#
# COMPACT_ATOMS: atom_id res chain seq x y z
N MET A 1 29.50 -57.51 10.53
CA MET A 1 28.35 -57.05 11.34
C MET A 1 28.38 -55.55 11.28
N ASP A 2 27.67 -55.05 10.26
CA ASP A 2 27.65 -53.66 9.85
C ASP A 2 26.51 -53.00 10.62
N SER A 3 26.81 -52.38 11.75
CA SER A 3 25.84 -51.54 12.45
C SER A 3 25.88 -50.16 11.79
N GLY A 4 25.11 -50.05 10.71
CA GLY A 4 24.80 -48.79 10.07
C GLY A 4 24.28 -47.81 11.11
N ILE A 5 25.04 -46.75 11.32
CA ILE A 5 24.60 -45.55 12.00
C ILE A 5 23.42 -45.04 11.16
N GLN A 6 22.20 -45.22 11.66
CA GLN A 6 21.04 -44.53 11.14
C GLN A 6 21.31 -43.04 11.36
N GLU A 7 21.66 -42.33 10.29
CA GLU A 7 21.39 -40.90 10.20
C GLU A 7 19.87 -40.76 10.36
N ASN A 8 19.44 -40.48 11.58
CA ASN A 8 18.15 -39.82 11.80
C ASN A 8 18.26 -38.46 11.12
N SER A 9 17.90 -38.39 9.84
CA SER A 9 17.62 -37.14 9.17
C SER A 9 16.44 -36.53 9.89
N THR A 10 16.70 -35.73 10.91
CA THR A 10 15.68 -34.92 11.56
C THR A 10 15.10 -34.04 10.47
N ASP A 11 13.85 -34.31 10.09
CA ASP A 11 13.01 -33.51 9.20
C ASP A 11 12.70 -32.16 9.88
N THR A 12 13.75 -31.41 10.18
CA THR A 12 13.72 -30.20 10.97
C THR A 12 13.91 -29.01 10.04
N ILE A 13 13.00 -28.06 10.15
CA ILE A 13 13.04 -26.76 9.51
C ILE A 13 13.46 -25.75 10.57
N LEU A 14 14.47 -24.94 10.24
CA LEU A 14 14.98 -23.90 11.11
C LEU A 14 14.57 -22.55 10.56
N ILE A 15 13.98 -21.73 11.40
CA ILE A 15 13.53 -20.40 11.06
C ILE A 15 14.30 -19.40 11.90
N VAL A 16 15.02 -18.50 11.25
CA VAL A 16 15.68 -17.36 11.89
C VAL A 16 14.82 -16.13 11.68
N LYS A 17 14.38 -15.52 12.77
CA LYS A 17 13.66 -14.25 12.78
C LYS A 17 14.56 -13.21 13.42
N GLY A 18 14.53 -12.00 12.90
CA GLY A 18 15.24 -10.91 13.55
C GLY A 18 14.66 -9.56 13.25
N ARG A 19 14.98 -8.62 14.13
CA ARG A 19 14.69 -7.20 13.98
C ARG A 19 15.96 -6.40 14.17
N PHE A 20 16.05 -5.26 13.51
CA PHE A 20 17.13 -4.31 13.74
C PHE A 20 16.61 -2.88 13.78
N LYS A 21 17.35 -2.01 14.46
CA LYS A 21 17.16 -0.56 14.40
C LYS A 21 18.49 0.13 14.24
N SER A 22 18.49 1.15 13.40
CA SER A 22 19.56 2.10 13.20
C SER A 22 19.12 3.43 13.79
N SER A 23 19.71 3.77 14.94
CA SER A 23 19.35 4.98 15.67
C SER A 23 19.78 6.24 14.91
N SER A 24 20.87 6.16 14.15
CA SER A 24 21.42 7.31 13.43
C SER A 24 20.61 7.63 12.17
N ALA A 25 20.11 6.61 11.47
CA ALA A 25 19.34 6.77 10.24
C ALA A 25 17.81 6.76 10.46
N ASN A 26 17.34 6.56 11.70
CA ASN A 26 15.94 6.33 12.03
C ASN A 26 15.31 5.22 11.16
N LEU A 27 16.04 4.12 11.00
CA LEU A 27 15.59 2.96 10.24
C LEU A 27 15.31 1.81 11.17
N TYR A 28 14.25 1.11 10.88
CA TYR A 28 13.81 -0.09 11.57
C TYR A 28 13.71 -1.19 10.51
N GLY A 29 13.98 -2.42 10.88
CA GLY A 29 13.99 -3.54 9.95
C GLY A 29 13.52 -4.82 10.59
N LEU A 30 12.83 -5.64 9.80
CA LEU A 30 12.43 -6.99 10.16
C LEU A 30 12.95 -7.93 9.08
N PHE A 31 13.43 -9.11 9.48
CA PHE A 31 13.81 -10.15 8.55
C PHE A 31 13.45 -11.54 9.06
N LEU A 32 13.25 -12.45 8.12
CA LEU A 32 12.93 -13.84 8.34
C LEU A 32 13.67 -14.69 7.29
N MET A 33 14.26 -15.79 7.72
CA MET A 33 14.97 -16.76 6.89
C MET A 33 14.55 -18.17 7.29
N ILE A 34 14.20 -19.01 6.32
CA ILE A 34 13.74 -20.38 6.54
C ILE A 34 14.71 -21.33 5.84
N PHE A 35 15.36 -22.18 6.64
CA PHE A 35 16.16 -23.28 6.17
C PHE A 35 15.33 -24.55 6.12
N ASN A 36 15.35 -25.22 4.96
CA ASN A 36 14.67 -26.49 4.82
C ASN A 36 15.47 -27.67 5.37
N GLN A 37 14.85 -28.84 5.35
CA GLN A 37 15.46 -30.13 5.74
C GLN A 37 16.74 -30.49 4.96
N PHE A 38 16.99 -29.86 3.81
CA PHE A 38 18.20 -30.05 3.00
C PHE A 38 19.30 -29.03 3.31
N ARG A 39 19.17 -28.27 4.41
CA ARG A 39 20.11 -27.22 4.84
C ARG A 39 20.26 -26.08 3.83
N LYS A 40 19.24 -25.89 2.98
CA LYS A 40 19.20 -24.79 2.02
C LYS A 40 18.32 -23.68 2.57
N LEU A 41 18.76 -22.44 2.38
CA LEU A 41 17.93 -21.26 2.59
C LEU A 41 16.89 -21.20 1.47
N GLU A 42 15.63 -21.53 1.78
CA GLU A 42 14.55 -21.66 0.78
C GLU A 42 13.70 -20.40 0.68
N THR A 43 13.36 -19.82 1.84
CA THR A 43 12.53 -18.62 1.91
C THR A 43 13.23 -17.58 2.77
N TYR A 44 13.24 -16.34 2.29
CA TYR A 44 13.78 -15.21 3.03
C TYR A 44 13.01 -13.94 2.68
N HIS A 45 12.71 -13.17 3.71
CA HIS A 45 11.99 -11.91 3.59
C HIS A 45 12.62 -10.89 4.52
N ALA A 46 12.93 -9.71 3.99
CA ALA A 46 13.33 -8.54 4.77
C ALA A 46 12.46 -7.35 4.41
N ILE A 47 12.28 -6.43 5.34
CA ILE A 47 11.69 -5.12 5.11
C ILE A 47 12.40 -4.08 5.98
N VAL A 48 12.64 -2.91 5.41
CA VAL A 48 13.24 -1.75 6.11
C VAL A 48 12.28 -0.58 6.04
N SER A 49 12.05 0.11 7.13
CA SER A 49 11.14 1.24 7.18
C SER A 49 11.67 2.35 8.09
N SER A 50 11.25 3.59 7.84
CA SER A 50 11.54 4.71 8.73
C SER A 50 10.53 4.85 9.88
N TYR A 51 9.48 4.02 9.89
CA TYR A 51 8.47 4.04 10.95
C TYR A 51 8.90 3.16 12.14
N SER A 52 8.89 3.74 13.34
CA SER A 52 9.31 3.10 14.58
C SER A 52 8.37 2.00 15.06
N ASP A 53 7.09 2.05 14.65
CA ASP A 53 6.10 1.01 14.92
C ASP A 53 6.55 -0.36 14.41
N MET A 54 7.43 -0.38 13.40
CA MET A 54 7.99 -1.62 12.87
C MET A 54 8.91 -2.34 13.87
N TYR A 55 9.50 -1.61 14.83
CA TYR A 55 10.32 -2.22 15.87
C TYR A 55 9.50 -2.78 17.04
N GLU A 56 8.19 -2.49 17.11
CA GLU A 56 7.30 -3.05 18.14
C GLU A 56 7.02 -4.55 17.90
N TYR A 57 7.24 -5.04 16.68
CA TYR A 57 7.06 -6.45 16.34
C TYR A 57 8.25 -7.28 16.82
N GLU A 58 8.06 -7.97 17.94
CA GLU A 58 9.10 -8.82 18.53
C GLU A 58 9.28 -10.13 17.78
N PRO A 59 10.54 -10.64 17.65
CA PRO A 59 10.81 -11.92 17.00
C PRO A 59 10.21 -13.14 17.72
N HIS A 60 9.63 -12.97 18.92
CA HIS A 60 8.95 -14.04 19.68
C HIS A 60 7.60 -14.46 19.08
N LEU A 61 7.01 -13.63 18.21
CA LEU A 61 5.79 -14.00 17.48
C LEU A 61 6.04 -15.28 16.66
N SER A 62 4.98 -16.09 16.45
CA SER A 62 5.08 -17.27 15.59
C SER A 62 5.56 -16.88 14.19
N TRP A 63 6.40 -17.72 13.59
CA TRP A 63 6.99 -17.45 12.27
C TRP A 63 5.95 -17.03 11.22
N GLU A 64 4.77 -17.64 11.27
CA GLU A 64 3.64 -17.34 10.39
C GLU A 64 3.24 -15.87 10.48
N LYS A 65 2.90 -15.41 11.69
CA LYS A 65 2.47 -14.03 11.92
C LYS A 65 3.59 -13.06 11.58
N TYR A 66 4.83 -13.44 11.89
CA TYR A 66 6.00 -12.62 11.61
C TYR A 66 6.22 -12.44 10.10
N GLU A 67 6.11 -13.52 9.32
CA GLU A 67 6.16 -13.48 7.86
C GLU A 67 5.02 -12.63 7.29
N GLU A 68 3.80 -12.81 7.79
CA GLU A 68 2.63 -12.05 7.34
C GLU A 68 2.79 -10.55 7.58
N ILE A 69 3.33 -10.15 8.74
CA ILE A 69 3.63 -8.75 9.04
C ILE A 69 4.62 -8.18 8.00
N ILE A 70 5.68 -8.92 7.67
CA ILE A 70 6.67 -8.48 6.68
C ILE A 70 6.02 -8.33 5.29
N VAL A 71 5.22 -9.30 4.88
CA VAL A 71 4.55 -9.30 3.56
C VAL A 71 3.48 -8.22 3.47
N ASP A 72 2.63 -8.06 4.49
CA ASP A 72 1.58 -7.03 4.53
C ASP A 72 2.19 -5.63 4.50
N ARG A 73 3.28 -5.39 5.23
CA ARG A 73 3.96 -4.09 5.20
C ARG A 73 4.59 -3.80 3.85
N LYS A 74 5.15 -4.81 3.16
CA LYS A 74 5.60 -4.67 1.77
C LYS A 74 4.42 -4.31 0.86
N TRP A 75 3.29 -4.97 1.01
CA TRP A 75 2.10 -4.70 0.20
C TRP A 75 1.56 -3.27 0.42
N ARG A 76 1.59 -2.76 1.65
CA ARG A 76 1.15 -1.40 1.99
C ARG A 76 2.06 -0.30 1.43
N GLY A 77 3.29 -0.61 1.00
CA GLY A 77 4.21 0.35 0.39
C GLY A 77 4.92 1.31 1.37
N ASN A 78 4.65 1.21 2.68
CA ASN A 78 5.23 2.08 3.71
C ASN A 78 6.61 1.59 4.19
N TYR A 79 7.54 1.45 3.26
CA TYR A 79 8.88 0.94 3.52
C TYR A 79 9.92 1.56 2.58
N ASN A 80 11.19 1.48 2.98
CA ASN A 80 12.33 1.90 2.19
C ASN A 80 12.63 0.85 1.12
N ASN A 81 12.19 1.12 -0.11
CA ASN A 81 12.34 0.22 -1.26
C ASN A 81 13.80 -0.14 -1.55
N SER A 82 14.71 0.84 -1.57
CA SER A 82 16.10 0.61 -1.97
C SER A 82 16.85 -0.24 -0.96
N MET A 83 16.74 0.09 0.33
CA MET A 83 17.41 -0.69 1.39
C MET A 83 16.79 -2.07 1.56
N THR A 84 15.46 -2.18 1.43
CA THR A 84 14.79 -3.49 1.43
C THR A 84 15.28 -4.35 0.28
N ALA A 85 15.37 -3.81 -0.93
CA ALA A 85 15.90 -4.53 -2.09
C ALA A 85 17.36 -4.96 -1.86
N SER A 86 18.22 -4.06 -1.35
CA SER A 86 19.63 -4.39 -1.07
C SER A 86 19.80 -5.51 -0.03
N ILE A 87 18.97 -5.54 1.02
CA ILE A 87 19.02 -6.64 2.01
C ILE A 87 18.50 -7.93 1.38
N MET A 88 17.41 -7.86 0.60
CA MET A 88 16.90 -9.02 -0.13
C MET A 88 17.95 -9.58 -1.11
N ASP A 89 18.69 -8.72 -1.80
CA ASP A 89 19.78 -9.13 -2.70
C ASP A 89 20.93 -9.78 -1.92
N ALA A 90 21.28 -9.28 -0.74
CA ALA A 90 22.28 -9.90 0.12
C ALA A 90 21.86 -11.32 0.56
N PHE A 91 20.59 -11.51 0.93
CA PHE A 91 20.05 -12.84 1.25
C PHE A 91 19.98 -13.75 0.02
N THR A 92 19.66 -13.20 -1.15
CA THR A 92 19.69 -13.94 -2.41
C THR A 92 21.09 -14.44 -2.72
N ASN A 93 22.10 -13.58 -2.57
CA ASN A 93 23.50 -13.93 -2.76
C ASN A 93 23.98 -14.98 -1.74
N LEU A 94 23.58 -14.84 -0.47
CA LEU A 94 23.82 -15.83 0.57
C LEU A 94 23.25 -17.19 0.16
N SER A 95 21.98 -17.23 -0.24
CA SER A 95 21.28 -18.45 -0.66
C SER A 95 21.94 -19.13 -1.87
N ASN A 96 22.58 -18.35 -2.75
CA ASN A 96 23.27 -18.85 -3.94
C ASN A 96 24.70 -19.30 -3.67
N ASP A 97 25.30 -18.95 -2.52
CA ASP A 97 26.61 -19.41 -2.09
C ASP A 97 26.45 -20.61 -1.12
N PRO A 98 26.72 -21.85 -1.58
CA PRO A 98 26.55 -23.03 -0.74
C PRO A 98 27.49 -23.05 0.48
N LYS A 99 28.66 -22.42 0.39
CA LYS A 99 29.61 -22.39 1.51
C LYS A 99 29.12 -21.42 2.59
N ALA A 100 28.70 -20.23 2.20
CA ALA A 100 28.15 -19.23 3.12
C ALA A 100 26.82 -19.69 3.74
N THR A 101 25.92 -20.27 2.94
CA THR A 101 24.67 -20.86 3.43
C THR A 101 24.93 -21.98 4.44
N LYS A 102 25.87 -22.89 4.13
CA LYS A 102 26.23 -23.98 5.06
C LYS A 102 26.80 -23.44 6.36
N LEU A 103 27.72 -22.47 6.30
CA LEU A 103 28.30 -21.86 7.50
C LEU A 103 27.23 -21.26 8.39
N LEU A 104 26.32 -20.45 7.82
CA LEU A 104 25.22 -19.87 8.58
C LEU A 104 24.30 -20.95 9.15
N TYR A 105 23.93 -21.96 8.35
CA TYR A 105 23.11 -23.08 8.82
C TYR A 105 23.74 -23.81 10.00
N ASP A 106 25.06 -24.09 9.94
CA ASP A 106 25.77 -24.77 11.02
C ASP A 106 25.71 -23.96 12.33
N HIS A 107 25.79 -22.63 12.28
CA HIS A 107 25.59 -21.78 13.48
C HIS A 107 24.15 -21.79 13.97
N VAL A 108 23.16 -21.72 13.07
CA VAL A 108 21.73 -21.78 13.43
C VAL A 108 21.37 -23.13 14.06
N TYR A 109 21.83 -24.24 13.48
CA TYR A 109 21.58 -25.59 13.99
C TYR A 109 22.19 -25.81 15.37
N ASN A 110 23.36 -25.23 15.63
CA ASN A 110 24.04 -25.33 16.92
C ASN A 110 23.58 -24.28 17.94
N TYR A 111 22.57 -23.45 17.61
CA TYR A 111 22.11 -22.33 18.45
C TYR A 111 23.24 -21.37 18.85
N ASP A 112 24.23 -21.20 17.97
CA ASP A 112 25.37 -20.30 18.15
C ASP A 112 24.96 -18.87 17.75
N TYR A 113 24.20 -18.23 18.64
CA TYR A 113 23.68 -16.88 18.45
C TYR A 113 24.80 -15.86 18.20
N ASP A 114 25.95 -15.99 18.86
CA ASP A 114 27.06 -15.04 18.73
C ASP A 114 27.59 -15.00 17.30
N GLN A 115 27.91 -16.16 16.72
CA GLN A 115 28.43 -16.22 15.35
C GLN A 115 27.35 -15.94 14.31
N MET A 116 26.13 -16.44 14.53
CA MET A 116 24.99 -16.13 13.67
C MET A 116 24.75 -14.62 13.61
N ASP A 117 24.71 -13.95 14.77
CA ASP A 117 24.47 -12.52 14.86
C ASP A 117 25.59 -11.73 14.22
N ILE A 118 26.86 -12.12 14.37
CA ILE A 118 27.98 -11.47 13.68
C ILE A 118 27.77 -11.51 12.15
N ILE A 119 27.45 -12.69 11.60
CA ILE A 119 27.25 -12.86 10.15
C ILE A 119 26.10 -12.00 9.64
N LEU A 120 24.95 -12.04 10.33
CA LEU A 120 23.75 -11.30 9.94
C LEU A 120 23.92 -9.80 10.13
N TYR A 121 24.57 -9.40 11.22
CA TYR A 121 24.88 -8.01 11.52
C TYR A 121 25.78 -7.41 10.44
N ASP A 122 26.87 -8.09 10.08
CA ASP A 122 27.80 -7.61 9.05
C ASP A 122 27.11 -7.46 7.69
N MET A 123 26.24 -8.42 7.35
CA MET A 123 25.45 -8.38 6.12
C MET A 123 24.52 -7.17 6.06
N ILE A 124 23.77 -6.92 7.14
CA ILE A 124 22.83 -5.79 7.22
C ILE A 124 23.60 -4.47 7.32
N ASN A 125 24.64 -4.40 8.13
CA ASN A 125 25.39 -3.18 8.37
C ASN A 125 26.21 -2.74 7.14
N ARG A 126 26.61 -3.67 6.27
CA ARG A 126 27.20 -3.33 4.97
C ARG A 126 26.25 -2.55 4.05
N ILE A 127 24.94 -2.58 4.32
CA ILE A 127 23.91 -1.87 3.54
C ILE A 127 23.45 -0.61 4.29
N ILE A 128 23.20 -0.74 5.60
CA ILE A 128 22.68 0.36 6.43
C ILE A 128 23.78 1.38 6.75
N HIS A 129 25.03 0.93 6.90
CA HIS A 129 26.19 1.75 7.24
C HIS A 129 26.03 2.58 8.53
N ASP A 130 25.48 1.97 9.59
CA ASP A 130 25.31 2.64 10.89
C ASP A 130 26.19 2.00 11.97
N LYS A 131 26.93 2.84 12.69
CA LYS A 131 27.74 2.42 13.84
C LYS A 131 26.89 2.05 15.06
N ASN A 132 25.66 2.53 15.12
CA ASN A 132 24.71 2.31 16.21
C ASN A 132 23.56 1.39 15.78
N LEU A 133 23.84 0.45 14.88
CA LEU A 133 22.90 -0.61 14.53
C LEU A 133 22.77 -1.56 15.72
N THR A 134 21.54 -1.84 16.14
CA THR A 134 21.25 -2.90 17.12
C THR A 134 20.37 -3.93 16.46
N MET A 135 20.67 -5.21 16.65
CA MET A 135 19.95 -6.34 16.08
C MET A 135 19.60 -7.34 17.18
N GLU A 136 18.42 -7.95 17.04
CA GLU A 136 17.96 -9.02 17.90
C GLU A 136 17.44 -10.15 17.02
N THR A 137 17.78 -11.38 17.36
CA THR A 137 17.45 -12.57 16.57
C THR A 137 16.92 -13.69 17.46
N ILE A 138 16.08 -14.55 16.87
CA ILE A 138 15.51 -15.73 17.51
C ILE A 138 15.47 -16.86 16.49
N ILE A 139 15.81 -18.06 16.96
CA ILE A 139 15.69 -19.30 16.20
C ILE A 139 14.40 -20.01 16.64
N GLU A 140 13.58 -20.40 15.68
CA GLU A 140 12.41 -21.24 15.87
C GLU A 140 12.59 -22.55 15.08
N GLU A 141 12.42 -23.68 15.76
CA GLU A 141 12.55 -25.02 15.19
C GLU A 141 11.17 -25.64 14.99
N LEU A 142 10.93 -26.23 13.81
CA LEU A 142 9.68 -26.88 13.46
C LEU A 142 9.95 -28.20 12.74
N SER A 143 9.06 -29.17 12.89
CA SER A 143 9.10 -30.34 12.03
C SER A 143 8.60 -30.01 10.61
N ALA A 144 9.07 -30.76 9.61
CA ALA A 144 8.63 -30.60 8.23
C ALA A 144 7.13 -30.87 8.05
N GLN A 145 6.54 -31.71 8.90
CA GLN A 145 5.10 -31.96 8.91
C GLN A 145 4.32 -30.75 9.44
N GLU A 146 4.73 -30.19 10.58
CA GLU A 146 4.10 -28.98 11.14
C GLU A 146 4.22 -27.79 10.18
N PHE A 147 5.37 -27.62 9.53
CA PHE A 147 5.55 -26.57 8.53
C PHE A 147 4.64 -26.73 7.31
N ARG A 148 4.46 -27.96 6.81
CA ARG A 148 3.53 -28.24 5.71
C ARG A 148 2.08 -28.02 6.13
N GLN A 149 1.68 -28.51 7.30
CA GLN A 149 0.34 -28.29 7.84
C GLN A 149 0.05 -26.80 8.09
N ALA A 150 1.02 -26.04 8.57
CA ALA A 150 0.93 -24.59 8.71
C ALA A 150 0.70 -23.90 7.35
N LYS A 151 1.44 -24.32 6.31
CA LYS A 151 1.31 -23.76 4.95
C LYS A 151 0.01 -24.19 4.24
N GLU A 152 -0.42 -25.43 4.44
CA GLU A 152 -1.67 -25.98 3.90
C GLU A 152 -2.88 -25.40 4.60
N SER A 153 -2.88 -25.35 5.95
CA SER A 153 -3.95 -24.69 6.70
C SER A 153 -4.07 -23.23 6.32
N ARG A 154 -3.00 -22.49 6.04
CA ARG A 154 -3.08 -21.12 5.47
C ARG A 154 -3.75 -21.05 4.10
N THR A 155 -3.61 -22.08 3.27
CA THR A 155 -4.18 -22.11 1.92
C THR A 155 -5.66 -22.46 2.00
N THR A 156 -6.02 -23.47 2.81
CA THR A 156 -7.41 -23.89 3.04
C THR A 156 -8.18 -22.85 3.86
N LYS A 157 -7.55 -22.23 4.85
CA LYS A 157 -8.13 -21.17 5.69
C LYS A 157 -8.37 -19.87 4.89
N LYS A 158 -7.60 -19.61 3.82
CA LYS A 158 -7.92 -18.54 2.84
C LYS A 158 -9.10 -18.87 1.92
N GLU A 159 -9.45 -20.15 1.74
CA GLU A 159 -10.59 -20.59 0.92
C GLU A 159 -11.86 -20.84 1.75
N GLU A 160 -11.72 -21.18 3.04
CA GLU A 160 -12.83 -21.52 3.94
C GLU A 160 -13.13 -20.46 5.01
N GLU A 161 -12.24 -19.50 5.29
CA GLU A 161 -12.56 -18.34 6.16
C GLU A 161 -13.22 -17.22 5.37
N SER A 162 -14.46 -17.47 4.98
CA SER A 162 -15.50 -16.43 5.08
C SER A 162 -15.78 -16.23 6.59
N PRO A 163 -15.48 -15.09 7.22
CA PRO A 163 -15.47 -15.04 8.69
C PRO A 163 -16.88 -14.97 9.30
N ARG A 164 -17.27 -16.05 9.98
CA ARG A 164 -18.19 -16.19 11.13
C ARG A 164 -17.47 -17.22 12.01
N GLU A 165 -17.03 -16.99 13.25
CA GLU A 165 -17.61 -16.36 14.45
C GLU A 165 -16.44 -15.90 15.38
N GLU A 166 -16.51 -14.70 15.98
CA GLU A 166 -16.65 -14.41 17.44
C GLU A 166 -15.48 -14.96 18.32
N GLU A 167 -14.70 -14.23 19.13
CA GLU A 167 -14.85 -12.94 19.81
C GLU A 167 -13.46 -12.30 20.02
N GLN A 168 -13.25 -11.08 19.51
CA GLN A 168 -12.67 -9.94 20.25
C GLN A 168 -12.68 -8.71 19.31
N LYS A 169 -13.52 -7.74 19.67
CA LYS A 169 -13.76 -6.47 18.96
C LYS A 169 -12.48 -5.80 18.47
N LYS A 170 -12.31 -5.75 17.15
CA LYS A 170 -11.87 -4.58 16.37
C LYS A 170 -12.39 -4.75 14.94
N ASP A 171 -13.22 -3.81 14.50
CA ASP A 171 -13.82 -3.78 13.16
C ASP A 171 -12.79 -4.13 12.07
N GLN A 172 -13.08 -5.14 11.24
CA GLN A 172 -12.34 -5.38 10.01
C GLN A 172 -12.65 -4.25 9.03
N SER A 173 -11.93 -3.15 9.17
CA SER A 173 -11.94 -2.03 8.25
C SER A 173 -11.21 -2.40 6.96
N VAL A 174 -11.90 -2.34 5.82
CA VAL A 174 -11.32 -2.55 4.49
C VAL A 174 -10.87 -1.22 3.91
N ILE A 175 -9.62 -1.13 3.44
CA ILE A 175 -9.08 0.08 2.81
C ILE A 175 -8.91 -0.14 1.31
N LEU A 176 -9.56 0.69 0.49
CA LEU A 176 -9.59 0.68 -0.97
C LEU A 176 -8.71 1.78 -1.55
N GLN A 177 -8.07 1.50 -2.67
CA GLN A 177 -7.39 2.56 -3.44
C GLN A 177 -8.42 3.40 -4.21
N VAL A 178 -8.42 4.70 -3.95
CA VAL A 178 -9.36 5.64 -4.54
C VAL A 178 -8.62 6.82 -5.17
N LYS A 179 -9.28 7.51 -6.10
CA LYS A 179 -8.84 8.81 -6.62
C LYS A 179 -9.91 9.87 -6.37
N PRO A 180 -9.54 11.07 -5.90
CA PRO A 180 -10.52 12.11 -5.70
C PRO A 180 -10.98 12.72 -7.03
N ILE A 181 -12.21 13.23 -7.05
CA ILE A 181 -12.71 14.03 -8.16
C ILE A 181 -12.31 15.48 -7.93
N VAL A 182 -11.60 16.07 -8.90
CA VAL A 182 -11.13 17.45 -8.83
C VAL A 182 -12.19 18.42 -9.35
N ALA A 183 -12.28 19.61 -8.76
CA ALA A 183 -13.19 20.69 -9.14
C ALA A 183 -12.46 22.05 -9.09
N PRO A 184 -11.89 22.53 -10.21
CA PRO A 184 -11.07 23.75 -10.23
C PRO A 184 -11.79 25.04 -9.80
N ILE A 185 -13.10 25.12 -10.08
CA ILE A 185 -13.90 26.34 -9.87
C ILE A 185 -14.58 26.31 -8.48
N HIS A 186 -15.35 25.27 -8.17
CA HIS A 186 -16.15 25.16 -6.94
C HIS A 186 -15.60 24.16 -5.91
N GLY A 187 -14.42 23.59 -6.13
CA GLY A 187 -13.84 22.61 -5.23
C GLY A 187 -13.16 23.23 -4.02
N LYS A 188 -13.04 22.42 -2.97
CA LYS A 188 -12.35 22.77 -1.73
C LYS A 188 -10.86 22.41 -1.84
N PRO A 189 -9.94 23.36 -1.68
CA PRO A 189 -8.51 23.06 -1.70
C PRO A 189 -8.12 22.03 -0.63
N ILE A 190 -7.22 21.12 -0.96
CA ILE A 190 -6.79 20.03 -0.07
C ILE A 190 -6.23 20.54 1.26
N TYR A 191 -5.46 21.62 1.24
CA TYR A 191 -4.93 22.23 2.47
C TYR A 191 -6.02 22.73 3.44
N SER A 192 -7.25 22.93 2.95
CA SER A 192 -8.38 23.43 3.73
C SER A 192 -9.36 22.31 4.12
N LEU A 193 -9.11 21.08 3.66
CA LEU A 193 -9.93 19.91 3.95
C LEU A 193 -9.91 19.61 5.46
N ARG A 194 -11.06 19.22 6.00
CA ARG A 194 -11.26 18.90 7.42
C ARG A 194 -11.86 17.53 7.57
N ILE A 195 -11.58 16.89 8.71
CA ILE A 195 -12.28 15.68 9.13
C ILE A 195 -13.78 15.99 9.19
N GLY A 196 -14.58 15.11 8.61
CA GLY A 196 -16.03 15.26 8.45
C GLY A 196 -16.48 15.86 7.10
N ASP A 197 -15.57 16.41 6.29
CA ASP A 197 -15.93 16.85 4.94
C ASP A 197 -16.36 15.66 4.07
N ARG A 198 -17.42 15.84 3.28
CA ARG A 198 -17.83 14.83 2.29
C ARG A 198 -17.32 15.20 0.91
N ILE A 199 -16.55 14.31 0.29
CA ILE A 199 -15.94 14.50 -1.03
C ILE A 199 -16.33 13.39 -1.99
N MET A 200 -16.28 13.68 -3.29
CA MET A 200 -16.52 12.69 -4.33
C MET A 200 -15.21 11.97 -4.71
N LEU A 201 -15.25 10.65 -4.71
CA LEU A 201 -14.12 9.77 -5.01
C LEU A 201 -14.47 8.76 -6.09
N ARG A 202 -13.47 8.22 -6.77
CA ARG A 202 -13.61 7.08 -7.69
C ARG A 202 -12.75 5.94 -7.18
N ILE A 203 -13.33 4.75 -7.03
CA ILE A 203 -12.58 3.54 -6.70
C ILE A 203 -11.77 3.10 -7.92
N MET A 204 -10.49 2.80 -7.72
CA MET A 204 -9.58 2.39 -8.79
C MET A 204 -9.64 0.88 -8.99
N PRO A 205 -9.86 0.35 -10.21
CA PRO A 205 -10.00 -1.09 -10.45
C PRO A 205 -8.62 -1.79 -10.51
N VAL A 206 -7.81 -1.64 -9.47
CA VAL A 206 -6.41 -2.11 -9.43
C VAL A 206 -6.27 -3.56 -8.93
N SER A 207 -7.20 -4.05 -8.11
CA SER A 207 -7.21 -5.44 -7.65
C SER A 207 -8.61 -6.04 -7.67
N SER A 208 -8.70 -7.35 -7.49
CA SER A 208 -9.97 -8.08 -7.37
C SER A 208 -10.84 -7.54 -6.23
N ARG A 209 -10.24 -7.02 -5.16
CA ARG A 209 -10.94 -6.42 -4.03
C ARG A 209 -11.63 -5.11 -4.44
N GLU A 210 -10.92 -4.17 -5.06
CA GLU A 210 -11.54 -2.93 -5.53
C GLU A 210 -12.61 -3.20 -6.60
N ASN A 211 -12.40 -4.20 -7.47
CA ASN A 211 -13.43 -4.63 -8.42
C ASN A 211 -14.68 -5.19 -7.72
N TYR A 212 -14.51 -6.00 -6.67
CA TYR A 212 -15.61 -6.47 -5.84
C TYR A 212 -16.43 -5.30 -5.26
N TYR A 213 -15.78 -4.28 -4.71
CA TYR A 213 -16.49 -3.12 -4.15
C TYR A 213 -17.11 -2.21 -5.23
N ILE A 214 -16.48 -2.07 -6.40
CA ILE A 214 -17.07 -1.38 -7.55
C ILE A 214 -18.39 -2.03 -7.95
N ASP A 215 -18.42 -3.36 -7.99
CA ASP A 215 -19.61 -4.12 -8.35
C ASP A 215 -20.64 -4.12 -7.21
N LEU A 216 -20.21 -4.25 -5.95
CA LEU A 216 -21.06 -4.19 -4.75
C LEU A 216 -21.82 -2.86 -4.65
N PHE A 217 -21.14 -1.74 -4.92
CA PHE A 217 -21.74 -0.40 -4.91
C PHE A 217 -22.43 -0.05 -6.25
N ASN A 218 -22.50 -0.99 -7.21
CA ASN A 218 -23.06 -0.78 -8.54
C ASN A 218 -22.47 0.46 -9.26
N LEU A 219 -21.16 0.67 -9.13
CA LEU A 219 -20.47 1.83 -9.70
C LEU A 219 -20.01 1.61 -11.14
N ARG A 220 -20.13 0.39 -11.68
CA ARG A 220 -19.70 0.05 -13.03
C ARG A 220 -20.76 0.46 -14.07
N GLU A 221 -20.41 1.42 -14.92
CA GLU A 221 -21.15 1.76 -16.14
C GLU A 221 -20.35 1.33 -17.37
N GLU A 222 -21.01 1.20 -18.53
CA GLU A 222 -20.49 0.54 -19.75
C GLU A 222 -19.02 0.84 -20.08
N LYS A 223 -18.55 2.09 -19.88
CA LYS A 223 -17.16 2.49 -20.14
C LYS A 223 -16.47 3.21 -18.98
N THR A 224 -17.13 3.41 -17.84
CA THR A 224 -16.58 4.24 -16.75
C THR A 224 -17.03 3.79 -15.36
N ILE A 225 -16.20 4.06 -14.35
CA ILE A 225 -16.55 3.85 -12.94
C ILE A 225 -17.11 5.15 -12.37
N ARG A 226 -18.34 5.06 -11.86
CA ARG A 226 -19.09 6.16 -11.26
C ARG A 226 -18.46 6.63 -9.95
N PRO A 227 -18.39 7.95 -9.71
CA PRO A 227 -17.93 8.48 -8.43
C PRO A 227 -18.89 8.19 -7.27
N ILE A 228 -18.34 7.97 -6.08
CA ILE A 228 -19.06 7.71 -4.83
C ILE A 228 -18.69 8.78 -3.79
N PRO A 229 -19.65 9.28 -2.99
CA PRO A 229 -19.33 10.17 -1.88
C PRO A 229 -18.61 9.40 -0.75
N ALA A 230 -17.66 10.06 -0.10
CA ALA A 230 -16.98 9.54 1.07
C ALA A 230 -16.71 10.67 2.07
N THR A 231 -16.70 10.35 3.36
CA THR A 231 -16.45 11.30 4.44
C THR A 231 -14.99 11.23 4.85
N VAL A 232 -14.30 12.36 4.96
CA VAL A 232 -12.91 12.40 5.42
C VAL A 232 -12.86 12.03 6.90
N VAL A 233 -12.13 10.97 7.23
CA VAL A 233 -11.99 10.47 8.62
C VAL A 233 -10.63 10.77 9.22
N ASP A 234 -9.58 10.83 8.40
CA ASP A 234 -8.23 11.18 8.85
C ASP A 234 -7.46 11.90 7.74
N ILE A 235 -6.59 12.83 8.14
CA ILE A 235 -5.73 13.59 7.24
C ILE A 235 -4.32 13.59 7.83
N LYS A 236 -3.42 12.83 7.20
CA LYS A 236 -2.02 12.76 7.59
C LYS A 236 -1.20 13.67 6.67
N ALA A 237 -0.95 14.88 7.14
CA ALA A 237 -0.02 15.80 6.51
C ALA A 237 1.39 15.57 7.08
N SER A 238 2.30 15.05 6.26
CA SER A 238 3.70 14.92 6.65
C SER A 238 4.36 16.31 6.80
N MET A 239 5.07 16.57 7.90
CA MET A 239 5.66 17.89 8.18
C MET A 239 6.70 18.31 7.12
N GLY A 240 6.34 19.27 6.26
CA GLY A 240 7.23 19.80 5.21
C GLY A 240 6.49 20.63 4.16
N LYS A 241 7.20 21.56 3.49
CA LYS A 241 6.58 22.45 2.47
C LYS A 241 6.08 21.68 1.23
N ASN A 242 6.66 20.51 0.90
CA ASN A 242 6.37 19.73 -0.31
C ASN A 242 5.98 18.26 -0.06
N ASN A 243 5.49 17.91 1.13
CA ASN A 243 5.18 16.51 1.40
C ASN A 243 3.76 16.12 0.94
N PRO A 244 3.59 14.87 0.46
CA PRO A 244 2.27 14.35 0.09
C PRO A 244 1.32 14.33 1.29
N THR A 245 0.06 14.64 1.03
CA THR A 245 -1.02 14.56 2.01
C THR A 245 -1.76 13.25 1.82
N GLU A 246 -1.69 12.37 2.81
CA GLU A 246 -2.44 11.12 2.83
C GLU A 246 -3.80 11.39 3.46
N ILE A 247 -4.88 11.05 2.74
CA ILE A 247 -6.25 11.31 3.17
C ILE A 247 -6.99 9.98 3.24
N LEU A 248 -7.48 9.66 4.44
CA LEU A 248 -8.35 8.52 4.67
C LEU A 248 -9.79 8.99 4.68
N THR A 249 -10.62 8.30 3.93
CA THR A 249 -12.05 8.58 3.78
C THR A 249 -12.86 7.35 4.09
N GLU A 250 -14.06 7.51 4.60
CA GLU A 250 -15.04 6.45 4.85
C GLU A 250 -16.13 6.52 3.77
N ILE A 251 -16.27 5.43 3.02
CA ILE A 251 -17.26 5.28 1.93
C ILE A 251 -18.55 4.70 2.50
N SER A 252 -18.43 3.66 3.32
CA SER A 252 -19.50 3.02 4.07
C SER A 252 -18.93 2.47 5.38
N PRO A 253 -19.75 2.11 6.39
CA PRO A 253 -19.25 1.55 7.64
C PRO A 253 -18.31 0.37 7.38
N GLY A 254 -17.08 0.47 7.88
CA GLY A 254 -16.03 -0.54 7.69
C GLY A 254 -15.36 -0.55 6.31
N VAL A 255 -15.68 0.38 5.40
CA VAL A 255 -15.05 0.51 4.08
C VAL A 255 -14.49 1.92 3.93
N TYR A 256 -13.17 1.99 3.83
CA TYR A 256 -12.40 3.20 3.75
C TYR A 256 -11.73 3.33 2.38
N GLY A 257 -11.60 4.55 1.89
CA GLY A 257 -10.82 4.91 0.72
C GLY A 257 -9.55 5.65 1.14
N LEU A 258 -8.40 5.23 0.63
CA LEU A 258 -7.11 5.88 0.82
C LEU A 258 -6.60 6.46 -0.49
N PHE A 259 -6.22 7.74 -0.46
CA PHE A 259 -5.51 8.38 -1.55
C PHE A 259 -4.43 9.32 -1.03
N ILE A 260 -3.38 9.47 -1.83
CA ILE A 260 -2.23 10.32 -1.53
C ILE A 260 -2.21 11.41 -2.61
N GLU A 261 -2.15 12.67 -2.18
CA GLU A 261 -2.02 13.80 -3.10
C GLU A 261 -0.75 14.59 -2.84
N GLU A 262 0.03 14.81 -3.90
CA GLU A 262 1.31 15.52 -3.85
C GLU A 262 1.10 17.03 -4.04
N GLU A 263 0.04 17.42 -4.75
CA GLU A 263 -0.24 18.81 -5.10
C GLU A 263 -1.19 19.50 -4.12
N LYS A 264 -0.67 20.46 -3.34
CA LYS A 264 -1.47 21.21 -2.35
C LYS A 264 -2.55 22.11 -2.96
N GLN A 265 -2.41 22.52 -4.22
CA GLN A 265 -3.37 23.43 -4.88
C GLN A 265 -4.57 22.71 -5.49
N VAL A 266 -4.59 21.36 -5.47
CA VAL A 266 -5.72 20.60 -5.99
C VAL A 266 -6.97 20.88 -5.15
N LYS A 267 -8.07 21.13 -5.85
CA LYS A 267 -9.37 21.41 -5.26
C LYS A 267 -10.28 20.19 -5.46
N LEU A 268 -10.81 19.65 -4.36
CA LEU A 268 -11.65 18.45 -4.36
C LEU A 268 -13.13 18.83 -4.54
N LYS A 269 -13.87 18.03 -5.31
CA LYS A 269 -15.32 18.13 -5.43
C LYS A 269 -15.96 17.70 -4.10
N LEU A 270 -16.64 18.63 -3.43
CA LEU A 270 -17.48 18.33 -2.28
C LEU A 270 -18.76 17.62 -2.75
N TYR A 271 -19.28 16.72 -1.92
CA TYR A 271 -20.58 16.10 -2.16
C TYR A 271 -21.70 17.08 -1.82
N ASP A 272 -22.61 17.31 -2.76
CA ASP A 272 -23.82 18.11 -2.54
C ASP A 272 -25.08 17.24 -2.70
N PRO A 273 -25.88 17.03 -1.65
CA PRO A 273 -27.10 16.24 -1.70
C PRO A 273 -28.14 16.73 -2.72
N MET A 274 -28.17 18.02 -3.10
CA MET A 274 -29.20 18.51 -4.04
C MET A 274 -28.84 18.22 -5.49
N THR A 275 -27.55 18.21 -5.84
CA THR A 275 -27.07 18.03 -7.21
C THR A 275 -26.56 16.60 -7.48
N ASP A 276 -26.01 15.93 -6.47
CA ASP A 276 -25.42 14.59 -6.61
C ASP A 276 -26.37 13.45 -6.17
N ALA A 277 -27.49 13.71 -5.47
CA ALA A 277 -28.46 12.66 -5.09
C ALA A 277 -29.42 12.26 -6.22
N ALA A 278 -29.67 13.15 -7.19
CA ALA A 278 -30.57 12.89 -8.33
C ALA A 278 -30.08 11.76 -9.26
N ILE A 279 -28.82 11.34 -9.12
CA ILE A 279 -28.20 10.29 -9.92
C ILE A 279 -28.34 8.90 -9.22
N ASN A 280 -28.77 8.83 -7.95
CA ASN A 280 -28.87 7.59 -7.16
C ASN A 280 -30.27 6.97 -7.08
N SER A 281 -31.28 7.53 -7.76
CA SER A 281 -32.58 6.89 -7.88
C SER A 281 -33.05 6.94 -9.33
N LYS A 282 -33.12 5.78 -10.00
CA LYS A 282 -34.25 5.39 -10.87
C LYS A 282 -33.98 4.05 -11.55
N GLY A 283 -34.54 2.99 -10.95
CA GLY A 283 -35.28 2.02 -11.74
C GLY A 283 -36.57 2.66 -12.25
N LYS A 284 -36.86 2.45 -13.54
CA LYS A 284 -38.02 2.86 -14.37
C LYS A 284 -39.28 3.39 -13.67
N THR A 285 -39.74 4.55 -14.12
CA THR A 285 -41.16 4.79 -14.45
C THR A 285 -41.24 5.75 -15.65
N LEU A 286 -42.07 5.40 -16.64
CA LEU A 286 -42.29 6.12 -17.89
C LEU A 286 -43.36 7.21 -17.74
N LEU A 287 -42.97 8.47 -18.07
CA LEU A 287 -43.70 9.55 -18.79
C LEU A 287 -44.94 10.22 -18.14
N PRO A 288 -45.36 11.45 -18.55
CA PRO A 288 -44.88 12.29 -19.67
C PRO A 288 -44.55 13.78 -19.33
N SER A 289 -43.75 14.37 -20.25
CA SER A 289 -43.76 15.76 -20.76
C SER A 289 -43.88 16.98 -19.84
N GLY A 290 -42.85 17.83 -19.88
CA GLY A 290 -42.88 19.22 -19.42
C GLY A 290 -41.59 19.96 -19.78
N VAL A 291 -41.66 20.76 -20.84
CA VAL A 291 -40.60 21.52 -21.53
C VAL A 291 -39.82 22.48 -20.61
N SER A 292 -38.49 22.50 -20.76
CA SER A 292 -37.70 23.74 -20.87
C SER A 292 -36.31 23.42 -21.41
N GLU A 293 -36.16 23.57 -22.73
CA GLU A 293 -34.88 23.81 -23.39
C GLU A 293 -34.34 25.16 -22.93
N GLU A 294 -33.20 25.20 -22.28
CA GLU A 294 -32.33 26.37 -22.21
C GLU A 294 -31.01 25.94 -21.58
N GLU A 295 -30.01 25.57 -22.40
CA GLU A 295 -28.57 25.74 -22.12
C GLU A 295 -27.71 25.16 -23.25
N GLU A 296 -27.80 25.74 -24.46
CA GLU A 296 -26.78 25.50 -25.51
C GLU A 296 -26.40 26.77 -26.29
N SER A 297 -26.66 27.97 -25.73
CA SER A 297 -26.36 29.25 -26.42
C SER A 297 -25.24 30.09 -25.81
N SER A 298 -24.66 29.68 -24.66
CA SER A 298 -23.61 30.46 -23.99
C SER A 298 -22.19 30.18 -24.52
N SER A 299 -21.94 28.96 -25.01
CA SER A 299 -20.60 28.57 -25.50
C SER A 299 -20.27 29.16 -26.88
N MET A 300 -21.24 29.21 -27.81
CA MET A 300 -21.03 29.84 -29.13
C MET A 300 -20.90 31.37 -29.08
N LYS A 301 -21.59 32.04 -28.15
CA LYS A 301 -21.46 33.49 -27.96
C LYS A 301 -20.06 33.87 -27.48
N ASN A 302 -19.49 33.11 -26.55
CA ASN A 302 -18.15 33.36 -26.05
C ASN A 302 -17.07 33.10 -27.11
N ILE A 303 -17.26 32.09 -27.98
CA ILE A 303 -16.38 31.82 -29.13
C ILE A 303 -16.46 32.94 -30.19
N LEU A 304 -17.66 33.45 -30.50
CA LEU A 304 -17.83 34.57 -31.42
C LEU A 304 -17.22 35.88 -30.88
N ILE A 305 -17.37 36.14 -29.58
CA ILE A 305 -16.76 37.31 -28.93
C ILE A 305 -15.23 37.21 -28.95
N LEU A 306 -14.68 36.03 -28.66
CA LEU A 306 -13.23 35.80 -28.69
C LEU A 306 -12.66 35.92 -30.11
N GLY A 307 -13.36 35.39 -31.12
CA GLY A 307 -12.97 35.51 -32.52
C GLY A 307 -13.02 36.96 -33.03
N GLY A 308 -14.03 37.73 -32.65
CA GLY A 308 -14.13 39.15 -32.99
C GLY A 308 -13.01 39.99 -32.38
N LEU A 309 -12.66 39.71 -31.12
CA LEU A 309 -11.57 40.40 -30.43
C LEU A 309 -10.20 40.09 -31.08
N PHE A 310 -9.99 38.86 -31.54
CA PHE A 310 -8.78 38.48 -32.26
C PHE A 310 -8.63 39.22 -33.60
N ILE A 311 -9.72 39.34 -34.37
CA ILE A 311 -9.73 40.08 -35.64
C ILE A 311 -9.45 41.58 -35.41
N LEU A 312 -10.00 42.16 -34.35
CA LEU A 312 -9.78 43.57 -34.01
C LEU A 312 -8.31 43.84 -33.64
N ILE A 313 -7.68 42.96 -32.87
CA ILE A 313 -6.25 43.05 -32.54
C ILE A 313 -5.41 42.96 -33.81
N LEU A 314 -5.74 42.04 -34.71
CA LEU A 314 -5.01 41.84 -35.96
C LEU A 314 -5.12 43.07 -36.88
N PHE A 315 -6.31 43.68 -36.96
CA PHE A 315 -6.49 44.94 -37.69
C PHE A 315 -5.68 46.09 -37.10
N LEU A 316 -5.68 46.22 -35.76
CA LEU A 316 -4.91 47.24 -35.06
C LEU A 316 -3.40 47.06 -35.30
N PHE A 317 -2.93 45.81 -35.32
CA PHE A 317 -1.54 45.47 -35.63
C PHE A 317 -1.14 45.85 -37.06
N ILE A 318 -1.99 45.57 -38.06
CA ILE A 318 -1.77 45.98 -39.45
C ILE A 318 -1.74 47.52 -39.57
N LEU A 319 -2.64 48.21 -38.87
CA LEU A 319 -2.71 49.67 -38.88
C LEU A 319 -1.47 50.30 -38.24
N LEU A 320 -0.93 49.68 -37.19
CA LEU A 320 0.33 50.08 -36.56
C LEU A 320 1.51 49.93 -37.52
N ILE A 321 1.55 48.83 -38.29
CA ILE A 321 2.57 48.61 -39.32
C ILE A 321 2.47 49.67 -40.43
N LEU A 322 1.26 50.02 -40.87
CA LEU A 322 1.03 51.03 -41.91
C LEU A 322 1.36 52.47 -41.46
N ILE A 323 1.23 52.77 -40.17
CA ILE A 323 1.63 54.07 -39.60
C ILE A 323 3.14 54.12 -39.31
N SER A 324 3.75 52.96 -39.05
CA SER A 324 5.19 52.84 -38.79
C SER A 324 6.04 52.83 -40.07
N TRP A 325 5.42 52.93 -41.24
CA TRP A 325 6.04 53.06 -42.57
C TRP A 325 5.71 54.42 -43.16
#